data_AF-A0A2G6G9X0-F1
#
_entry.id   AF-A0A2G6G9X0-F1
#
_cell.length_a   1.000
_cell.length_b   1.000
_cell.length_c   1.000
_cell.angle_alpha   90.00
_cell.angle_beta   90.00
_cell.angle_gamma   90.00
#
_symmetry.space_group_name_H-M   'P 1'
#
loop_
_entity.id
_entity.type
_entity.pdbx_description
1 polymer ?
#
loop_
_entity_poly.entity_id
_entity_poly.type
_entity_poly.pdbx_seq_one_letter_code
_entity_poly.pdbx_strand_id
1 'polypeptide(L)'
;MSKKNTILLIIILIIVVWFIGAIYYFTCNVQGYCGSKPVSKYQKSNRYYEYDNRDDEYQERSVRNVRRVETRKKVTKKYTCSAYLKGFIKYGSRNSVSETAKLEKFLQDHLGADVELDGYYSKTDRDYVKQIQEENGQEPDGVVGKDTREVINKIYCKAKVKEYKEKNN
;
A
#
# COMPACT_ATOMS: atom_id res chain seq x y z
N MET A 1 16.49 -61.91 21.57
CA MET A 1 16.63 -60.84 20.55
C MET A 1 18.10 -60.74 20.16
N SER A 2 18.46 -60.91 18.88
CA SER A 2 19.87 -60.94 18.45
C SER A 2 20.51 -59.56 18.61
N LYS A 3 21.74 -59.48 19.16
CA LYS A 3 22.49 -58.21 19.31
C LYS A 3 22.59 -57.42 18.00
N LYS A 4 22.59 -58.11 16.85
CA LYS A 4 22.57 -57.50 15.51
C LYS A 4 21.24 -56.78 15.21
N ASN A 5 20.12 -57.34 15.65
CA ASN A 5 18.80 -56.71 15.48
C ASN A 5 18.65 -55.51 16.42
N THR A 6 19.26 -55.55 17.61
CA THR A 6 19.29 -54.40 18.53
C THR A 6 20.08 -53.24 17.95
N ILE A 7 21.25 -53.50 17.34
CA ILE A 7 22.06 -52.46 16.67
C ILE A 7 21.32 -51.88 15.46
N LEU A 8 20.65 -52.72 14.66
CA LEU A 8 19.86 -52.28 13.51
C LEU A 8 18.71 -51.34 13.93
N LEU A 9 18.01 -51.66 15.03
CA LEU A 9 16.94 -50.81 15.57
C LEU A 9 17.47 -49.46 16.07
N ILE A 10 18.65 -49.42 16.69
CA ILE A 10 19.26 -48.17 17.15
C ILE A 10 19.61 -47.26 15.96
N ILE A 11 20.16 -47.83 14.87
CA ILE A 11 20.50 -47.06 13.67
C ILE A 11 19.24 -46.47 13.00
N ILE A 12 18.17 -47.26 12.91
CA ILE A 12 16.88 -46.79 12.38
C ILE A 12 16.32 -45.65 13.23
N LEU A 13 16.38 -45.75 14.56
CA LEU A 13 15.94 -44.69 15.46
C LEU A 13 16.74 -43.40 15.28
N ILE A 14 18.06 -43.48 15.10
CA ILE A 14 18.91 -42.31 14.83
C ILE A 14 18.53 -41.63 13.51
N ILE A 15 18.31 -42.42 12.45
CA ILE A 15 17.89 -41.89 11.14
C ILE A 15 16.52 -41.22 11.23
N VAL A 16 15.56 -41.83 11.93
CA VAL A 16 14.21 -41.26 12.13
C VAL A 16 14.27 -39.95 12.93
N VAL A 17 15.09 -39.87 13.97
CA VAL A 17 15.27 -38.63 14.76
C VAL A 17 15.89 -37.52 13.90
N TRP A 18 16.89 -37.82 13.07
CA TRP A 18 17.46 -36.87 12.12
C TRP A 18 16.45 -36.43 11.05
N PHE A 19 15.64 -37.35 10.53
CA PHE A 19 14.63 -37.06 9.50
C PHE A 19 13.49 -36.20 10.06
N ILE A 20 13.01 -36.49 11.27
CA ILE A 20 11.98 -35.69 11.96
C ILE A 20 12.53 -34.30 12.32
N GLY A 21 13.78 -34.21 12.80
CA GLY A 21 14.44 -32.93 13.08
C GLY A 21 14.62 -32.08 11.82
N ALA A 22 15.00 -32.69 10.70
CA ALA A 22 15.11 -32.01 9.41
C ALA A 22 13.75 -31.53 8.88
N ILE A 23 12.68 -32.33 9.02
CA ILE A 23 11.31 -31.91 8.69
C ILE A 23 10.88 -30.71 9.57
N TYR A 24 11.16 -30.74 10.88
CA TYR A 24 10.86 -29.63 11.79
C TYR A 24 11.56 -28.32 11.40
N TYR A 25 12.83 -28.38 11.01
CA TYR A 25 13.57 -27.22 10.50
C TYR A 25 13.03 -26.73 9.14
N PHE A 26 12.63 -27.65 8.26
CA PHE A 26 12.12 -27.30 6.94
C PHE A 26 10.70 -26.70 6.99
N THR A 27 9.86 -27.12 7.93
CA THR A 27 8.50 -26.58 8.13
C THR A 27 8.45 -25.14 8.66
N CYS A 28 9.59 -24.47 8.84
CA CYS A 28 9.64 -23.04 9.17
C CYS A 28 10.13 -22.13 8.02
N ASN A 29 10.51 -22.67 6.85
CA ASN A 29 11.11 -21.86 5.78
C ASN A 29 10.33 -21.82 4.45
N VAL A 30 9.11 -22.38 4.38
CA VAL A 30 8.30 -22.38 3.13
C VAL A 30 6.84 -21.96 3.33
N GLN A 31 6.38 -21.69 4.55
CA GLN A 31 5.01 -21.27 4.79
C GLN A 31 5.01 -20.14 5.82
N GLY A 32 4.60 -18.94 5.41
CA GLY A 32 4.46 -17.75 6.25
C GLY A 32 3.38 -17.86 7.32
N TYR A 33 3.42 -18.91 8.13
CA TYR A 33 2.46 -19.25 9.18
C TYR A 33 3.07 -19.16 10.59
N CYS A 34 4.08 -18.30 10.79
CA CYS A 34 4.38 -17.83 12.15
C CYS A 34 3.35 -16.77 12.55
N GLY A 35 2.21 -17.23 13.06
CA GLY A 35 1.38 -16.51 14.03
C GLY A 35 1.00 -15.08 13.67
N SER A 36 0.22 -14.89 12.60
CA SER A 36 -0.75 -13.80 12.67
C SER A 36 -1.73 -14.19 13.78
N LYS A 37 -1.65 -13.53 14.93
CA LYS A 37 -2.77 -13.55 15.90
C LYS A 37 -4.04 -13.38 15.07
N PRO A 38 -5.14 -14.11 15.35
CA PRO A 38 -6.40 -13.79 14.69
C PRO A 38 -6.60 -12.30 14.94
N VAL A 39 -6.61 -11.49 13.87
CA VAL A 39 -7.00 -10.09 13.98
C VAL A 39 -8.43 -10.17 14.44
N SER A 40 -8.61 -10.02 15.76
CA SER A 40 -9.89 -9.99 16.42
C SER A 40 -10.73 -9.03 15.60
N LYS A 41 -11.86 -9.54 15.09
CA LYS A 41 -12.95 -8.80 14.44
C LYS A 41 -12.72 -7.29 14.57
N TYR A 42 -12.24 -6.64 13.51
CA TYR A 42 -12.02 -5.21 13.54
C TYR A 42 -13.37 -4.56 13.81
N GLN A 43 -13.54 -4.19 15.08
CA GLN A 43 -14.79 -3.72 15.60
C GLN A 43 -15.04 -2.37 14.95
N LYS A 44 -16.08 -2.34 14.13
CA LYS A 44 -16.66 -1.17 13.49
C LYS A 44 -16.79 -0.04 14.52
N SER A 45 -15.77 0.79 14.61
CA SER A 45 -15.84 2.09 15.28
C SER A 45 -15.82 3.11 14.16
N ASN A 46 -16.81 4.01 14.15
CA ASN A 46 -17.03 5.05 13.14
C ASN A 46 -15.92 6.11 13.11
N ARG A 47 -14.66 5.72 13.25
CA ARG A 47 -13.52 6.59 13.01
C ARG A 47 -13.06 6.30 11.58
N TYR A 48 -13.74 6.96 10.64
CA TYR A 48 -13.12 7.34 9.37
C TYR A 48 -11.68 7.75 9.69
N TYR A 49 -10.69 7.14 9.03
CA TYR A 49 -9.32 7.63 9.17
C TYR A 49 -9.35 9.08 8.71
N GLU A 50 -9.30 9.99 9.68
CA GLU A 50 -9.13 11.41 9.46
C GLU A 50 -7.74 11.54 8.87
N TYR A 51 -7.72 11.52 7.54
CA TYR A 51 -6.53 11.66 6.74
C TYR A 51 -6.12 13.11 6.92
N ASP A 52 -5.35 13.33 7.97
CA ASP A 52 -4.92 14.63 8.45
C ASP A 52 -4.17 15.31 7.30
N ASN A 53 -4.79 16.33 6.70
CA ASN A 53 -4.17 17.22 5.71
C ASN A 53 -3.12 18.12 6.40
N ARG A 54 -2.31 17.57 7.31
CA ARG A 54 -1.26 18.29 8.02
C ARG A 54 0.03 18.44 7.20
N ASP A 55 0.12 17.79 6.04
CA ASP A 55 1.22 17.99 5.10
C ASP A 55 1.13 19.33 4.33
N ASP A 56 0.02 20.05 4.42
CA ASP A 56 -0.11 21.40 3.85
C ASP A 56 0.63 22.48 4.68
N GLU A 57 1.05 22.17 5.92
CA GLU A 57 1.73 23.11 6.81
C GLU A 57 3.27 23.11 6.66
N TYR A 58 3.87 22.12 5.98
CA TYR A 58 5.34 22.00 5.92
C TYR A 58 6.02 22.79 4.78
N GLN A 59 5.29 23.63 4.04
CA GLN A 59 5.87 24.53 3.02
C GLN A 59 5.89 26.02 3.43
N GLU A 60 5.27 26.43 4.55
CA GLU A 60 5.20 27.85 4.90
C GLU A 60 6.50 28.45 5.45
N ARG A 61 7.49 27.66 5.87
CA ARG A 61 8.75 28.21 6.42
C ARG A 61 9.77 28.69 5.39
N SER A 62 9.72 28.20 4.16
CA SER A 62 10.72 28.60 3.14
C SER A 62 10.38 29.92 2.42
N VAL A 63 9.14 30.42 2.56
CA VAL A 63 8.67 31.62 1.84
C VAL A 63 9.01 32.93 2.57
N ARG A 64 9.53 32.88 3.80
CA ARG A 64 9.82 34.07 4.62
C ARG A 64 10.95 34.95 4.05
N ASN A 65 11.74 34.45 3.10
CA ASN A 65 12.88 35.17 2.52
C ASN A 65 12.62 35.79 1.14
N VAL A 66 11.40 35.70 0.59
CA VAL A 66 11.02 36.46 -0.63
C VAL A 66 10.48 37.83 -0.21
N ARG A 67 11.28 38.60 0.53
CA ARG A 67 11.06 40.04 0.72
C ARG A 67 12.07 40.79 -0.16
N ARG A 68 11.54 41.72 -0.95
CA ARG A 68 12.25 42.76 -1.73
C ARG A 68 12.50 42.49 -3.23
N VAL A 69 11.53 41.89 -3.93
CA VAL A 69 11.35 42.23 -5.36
C VAL A 69 9.92 42.71 -5.54
N GLU A 70 9.72 43.99 -5.27
CA GLU A 70 8.50 44.72 -5.55
C GLU A 70 8.23 44.74 -7.06
N THR A 71 7.02 44.35 -7.46
CA THR A 71 6.13 45.12 -8.35
C THR A 71 4.95 44.24 -8.77
N ARG A 72 3.80 44.43 -8.10
CA ARG A 72 2.40 44.15 -8.52
C ARG A 72 2.14 43.07 -9.60
N LYS A 73 2.77 41.91 -9.54
CA LYS A 73 2.19 40.68 -10.08
C LYS A 73 1.39 40.09 -8.93
N LYS A 74 0.06 40.02 -9.08
CA LYS A 74 -0.78 39.18 -8.21
C LYS A 74 -0.05 37.84 -8.13
N VAL A 75 0.53 37.51 -6.97
CA VAL A 75 1.13 36.20 -6.75
C VAL A 75 -0.04 35.25 -6.77
N THR A 76 -0.38 34.75 -7.95
CA THR A 76 -1.36 33.69 -8.11
C THR A 76 -0.80 32.54 -7.30
N LYS A 77 -1.37 32.27 -6.12
CA LYS A 77 -1.00 31.16 -5.25
C LYS A 77 -1.13 29.89 -6.10
N LYS A 78 -0.02 29.46 -6.71
CA LYS A 78 0.00 28.34 -7.63
C LYS A 78 -0.11 27.10 -6.75
N TYR A 79 -1.28 26.51 -6.70
CA TYR A 79 -1.49 25.27 -5.96
C TYR A 79 -0.49 24.21 -6.48
N THR A 80 0.38 23.75 -5.61
CA THR A 80 1.33 22.66 -5.87
C THR A 80 0.82 21.43 -5.16
N CYS A 81 0.38 20.43 -5.91
CA CYS A 81 -0.08 19.17 -5.32
C CYS A 81 1.13 18.37 -4.85
N SER A 82 1.13 17.97 -3.58
CA SER A 82 2.03 16.95 -3.09
C SER A 82 1.65 15.57 -3.69
N ALA A 83 2.60 14.65 -3.74
CA ALA A 83 2.34 13.30 -4.21
C ALA A 83 1.41 12.56 -3.23
N TYR A 84 0.25 12.15 -3.72
CA TYR A 84 -0.78 11.45 -2.93
C TYR A 84 -0.36 10.01 -2.60
N LEU A 85 -0.05 9.23 -3.64
CA LEU A 85 0.60 7.93 -3.54
C LEU A 85 2.12 8.06 -3.71
N LYS A 86 2.86 7.41 -2.82
CA LYS A 86 4.33 7.43 -2.78
C LYS A 86 4.91 6.01 -2.83
N GLY A 87 4.18 5.00 -2.37
CA GLY A 87 4.61 3.61 -2.24
C GLY A 87 4.34 2.74 -3.46
N PHE A 88 5.15 1.70 -3.67
CA PHE A 88 4.89 0.69 -4.70
C PHE A 88 3.83 -0.30 -4.17
N ILE A 89 2.84 -0.64 -4.99
CA ILE A 89 1.76 -1.57 -4.60
C ILE A 89 1.60 -2.63 -5.69
N LYS A 90 1.63 -3.91 -5.31
CA LYS A 90 1.50 -5.04 -6.22
C LYS A 90 0.69 -6.17 -5.60
N TYR A 91 -0.17 -6.80 -6.41
CA TYR A 91 -1.03 -7.89 -5.97
C TYR A 91 -0.20 -9.07 -5.42
N GLY A 92 -0.63 -9.63 -4.29
CA GLY A 92 0.06 -10.74 -3.61
C GLY A 92 1.40 -10.38 -2.96
N SER A 93 1.82 -9.11 -3.02
CA SER A 93 3.04 -8.63 -2.37
C SER A 93 2.75 -8.05 -0.99
N ARG A 94 3.79 -7.91 -0.15
CA ARG A 94 3.68 -7.17 1.10
C ARG A 94 3.65 -5.67 0.80
N ASN A 95 2.45 -5.11 0.75
CA ASN A 95 2.22 -3.68 0.51
C ASN A 95 2.12 -2.90 1.84
N SER A 96 2.32 -1.59 1.78
CA SER A 96 2.05 -0.72 2.94
C SER A 96 0.54 -0.56 3.10
N VAL A 97 -0.02 -1.00 4.23
CA VAL A 97 -1.46 -0.89 4.55
C VAL A 97 -1.98 0.55 4.36
N SER A 98 -1.20 1.55 4.79
CA SER A 98 -1.60 2.95 4.69
C SER A 98 -1.56 3.48 3.25
N GLU A 99 -0.68 2.97 2.39
CA GLU A 99 -0.63 3.38 0.97
C GLU A 99 -1.72 2.67 0.16
N THR A 100 -2.00 1.39 0.46
CA THR A 100 -3.10 0.68 -0.18
C THR A 100 -4.44 1.31 0.18
N ALA A 101 -4.66 1.67 1.45
CA ALA A 101 -5.90 2.34 1.86
C ALA A 101 -6.12 3.69 1.15
N LYS A 102 -5.04 4.43 0.83
CA LYS A 102 -5.13 5.64 -0.02
C LYS A 102 -5.53 5.29 -1.45
N LEU A 103 -4.94 4.24 -2.01
CA LEU A 103 -5.31 3.78 -3.35
C LEU A 103 -6.79 3.38 -3.38
N GLU A 104 -7.24 2.52 -2.47
CA GLU A 104 -8.64 2.10 -2.36
C GLU A 104 -9.58 3.31 -2.23
N LYS A 105 -9.20 4.30 -1.41
CA LYS A 105 -9.97 5.54 -1.27
C LYS A 105 -10.04 6.34 -2.57
N PHE A 106 -8.93 6.44 -3.30
CA PHE A 106 -8.91 7.05 -4.62
C PHE A 106 -9.82 6.31 -5.60
N LEU A 107 -9.81 4.98 -5.60
CA LEU A 107 -10.67 4.17 -6.46
C LEU A 107 -12.15 4.42 -6.17
N GLN A 108 -12.56 4.48 -4.90
CA GLN A 108 -13.93 4.83 -4.53
C GLN A 108 -14.30 6.25 -4.99
N ASP A 109 -13.48 7.24 -4.65
CA ASP A 109 -13.82 8.66 -4.83
C ASP A 109 -13.79 9.11 -6.31
N HIS A 110 -12.97 8.45 -7.15
CA HIS A 110 -12.75 8.88 -8.53
C HIS A 110 -13.26 7.91 -9.59
N LEU A 111 -13.40 6.62 -9.27
CA LEU A 111 -13.92 5.61 -10.20
C LEU A 111 -15.28 5.05 -9.76
N GLY A 112 -15.78 5.42 -8.58
CA GLY A 112 -17.01 4.81 -8.02
C GLY A 112 -16.81 3.32 -7.73
N ALA A 113 -15.59 2.91 -7.44
CA ALA A 113 -15.24 1.53 -7.21
C ALA A 113 -15.90 0.96 -5.95
N ASP A 114 -16.38 -0.27 -6.02
CA ASP A 114 -16.85 -1.02 -4.85
C ASP A 114 -15.71 -1.87 -4.29
N VAL A 115 -14.85 -1.21 -3.52
CA VAL A 115 -13.68 -1.80 -2.86
C VAL A 115 -13.72 -1.54 -1.35
N GLU A 116 -13.12 -2.42 -0.55
CA GLU A 116 -13.01 -2.21 0.89
C GLU A 116 -11.85 -1.24 1.21
N LEU A 117 -11.97 -0.46 2.29
CA LEU A 117 -10.91 0.43 2.79
C LEU A 117 -10.11 -0.26 3.92
N ASP A 118 -9.62 -1.46 3.65
CA ASP A 118 -8.91 -2.29 4.64
C ASP A 118 -7.38 -2.24 4.47
N GLY A 119 -6.89 -1.60 3.42
CA GLY A 119 -5.48 -1.51 3.08
C GLY A 119 -4.88 -2.82 2.55
N TYR A 120 -5.72 -3.77 2.15
CA TYR A 120 -5.32 -5.02 1.54
C TYR A 120 -5.56 -4.99 0.03
N TYR A 121 -4.47 -5.06 -0.74
CA TYR A 121 -4.55 -4.95 -2.19
C TYR A 121 -5.12 -6.23 -2.83
N SER A 122 -6.44 -6.25 -2.95
CA SER A 122 -7.25 -7.36 -3.38
C SER A 122 -7.25 -7.53 -4.91
N LYS A 123 -7.95 -8.56 -5.38
CA LYS A 123 -8.13 -8.78 -6.82
C LYS A 123 -8.96 -7.64 -7.43
N THR A 124 -9.98 -7.17 -6.71
CA THR A 124 -10.86 -6.09 -7.15
C THR A 124 -10.08 -4.78 -7.30
N ASP A 125 -9.25 -4.43 -6.32
CA ASP A 125 -8.40 -3.22 -6.39
C ASP A 125 -7.46 -3.27 -7.60
N ARG A 126 -6.85 -4.44 -7.82
CA ARG A 126 -5.98 -4.67 -8.97
C ARG A 126 -6.74 -4.50 -10.29
N ASP A 127 -7.95 -5.02 -10.40
CA ASP A 127 -8.73 -4.92 -11.62
C ASP A 127 -9.14 -3.46 -11.92
N TYR A 128 -9.42 -2.64 -10.91
CA TYR A 128 -9.58 -1.19 -11.08
C TYR A 128 -8.28 -0.45 -11.43
N VAL A 129 -7.14 -0.85 -10.86
CA VAL A 129 -5.84 -0.30 -11.29
C VAL A 129 -5.58 -0.59 -12.76
N LYS A 130 -5.92 -1.79 -13.23
CA LYS A 130 -5.81 -2.15 -14.65
C LYS A 130 -6.67 -1.26 -15.54
N GLN A 131 -7.88 -0.93 -15.10
CA GLN A 131 -8.74 0.03 -15.80
C GLN A 131 -8.06 1.40 -15.92
N ILE A 132 -7.50 1.93 -14.83
CA ILE A 132 -6.76 3.20 -14.86
C ILE A 132 -5.60 3.13 -15.86
N GLN A 133 -4.85 2.03 -15.84
CA GLN A 133 -3.71 1.83 -16.73
C GLN A 133 -4.15 1.79 -18.20
N GLU A 134 -5.19 1.02 -18.52
CA GLU A 134 -5.75 0.91 -19.86
C GLU A 134 -6.25 2.27 -20.38
N GLU A 135 -7.02 3.00 -19.56
CA GLU A 135 -7.53 4.34 -19.90
C GLU A 135 -6.40 5.37 -20.12
N ASN A 136 -5.21 5.14 -19.57
CA ASN A 136 -4.05 6.02 -19.71
C ASN A 136 -2.97 5.45 -20.65
N GLY A 137 -3.28 4.40 -21.42
CA GLY A 137 -2.38 3.82 -22.42
C GLY A 137 -1.15 3.10 -21.83
N GLN A 138 -1.23 2.67 -20.57
CA GLN A 138 -0.22 1.85 -19.91
C GLN A 138 -0.54 0.37 -20.13
N GLU A 139 0.46 -0.51 -19.96
CA GLU A 139 0.19 -1.95 -19.88
C GLU A 139 -0.68 -2.23 -18.63
N PRO A 140 -1.84 -2.89 -18.76
CA PRO A 140 -2.75 -3.15 -17.64
C PRO A 140 -2.28 -4.35 -16.79
N ASP A 141 -1.09 -4.20 -16.20
CA ASP A 141 -0.45 -5.22 -15.37
C ASP A 141 -1.00 -5.27 -13.92
N GLY A 142 -1.74 -4.24 -13.51
CA GLY A 142 -2.31 -4.10 -12.16
C GLY A 142 -1.25 -3.79 -11.11
N VAL A 143 -0.14 -3.16 -11.50
CA VAL A 143 0.94 -2.75 -10.60
C VAL A 143 0.93 -1.23 -10.46
N VAL A 144 0.91 -0.75 -9.22
CA VAL A 144 1.05 0.69 -8.92
C VAL A 144 2.53 1.03 -8.84
N GLY A 145 3.16 1.05 -10.02
CA GLY A 145 4.53 1.50 -10.24
C GLY A 145 4.67 3.02 -10.28
N LYS A 146 5.86 3.52 -10.63
CA LYS A 146 6.12 4.97 -10.72
C LYS A 146 5.11 5.67 -11.66
N ASP A 147 4.93 5.13 -12.85
CA ASP A 147 4.13 5.77 -13.90
C ASP A 147 2.63 5.72 -13.54
N THR A 148 2.14 4.60 -13.01
CA THR A 148 0.77 4.48 -12.48
C THR A 148 0.51 5.49 -11.36
N ARG A 149 1.47 5.66 -10.43
CA ARG A 149 1.35 6.68 -9.37
C ARG A 149 1.31 8.10 -9.92
N GLU A 150 2.11 8.42 -10.93
CA GLU A 150 2.10 9.75 -11.52
C GLU A 150 0.72 10.08 -12.13
N VAL A 151 0.10 9.11 -12.80
CA VAL A 151 -1.28 9.23 -13.30
C VAL A 151 -2.26 9.49 -12.16
N ILE A 152 -2.28 8.63 -11.14
CA ILE A 152 -3.20 8.75 -9.99
C ILE A 152 -2.99 10.10 -9.27
N ASN A 153 -1.74 10.47 -8.98
CA ASN A 153 -1.39 11.72 -8.33
C ASN A 153 -1.84 12.93 -9.14
N LYS A 154 -1.72 12.88 -10.47
CA LYS A 154 -2.20 13.94 -11.36
C LYS A 154 -3.71 14.07 -11.35
N ILE A 155 -4.45 12.95 -11.38
CA ILE A 155 -5.92 12.95 -11.31
C ILE A 155 -6.38 13.54 -9.97
N TYR A 156 -5.82 13.05 -8.86
CA TYR A 156 -6.09 13.53 -7.51
C TYR A 156 -5.82 15.04 -7.39
N CYS A 157 -4.64 15.47 -7.83
CA CYS A 157 -4.22 16.87 -7.85
C CYS A 157 -5.22 17.77 -8.60
N LYS A 158 -5.63 17.34 -9.81
CA LYS A 158 -6.57 18.09 -10.64
C LYS A 158 -7.92 18.24 -9.94
N ALA A 159 -8.40 17.19 -9.28
CA ALA A 159 -9.64 17.23 -8.52
C ALA A 159 -9.55 18.22 -7.34
N LYS A 160 -8.45 18.20 -6.58
CA LYS A 160 -8.23 19.12 -5.46
C LYS A 160 -8.11 20.58 -5.86
N VAL A 161 -7.46 20.88 -6.99
CA VAL A 161 -7.41 22.24 -7.54
C VAL A 161 -8.82 22.74 -7.89
N LYS A 162 -9.65 21.88 -8.47
CA LYS A 162 -11.03 22.23 -8.84
C LYS A 162 -11.85 22.54 -7.58
N GLU A 163 -11.81 21.66 -6.59
CA GLU A 163 -12.48 21.84 -5.30
C GLU A 163 -12.07 23.17 -4.62
N TYR A 164 -10.77 23.49 -4.63
CA TYR A 164 -10.27 24.75 -4.07
C TYR A 164 -10.83 25.98 -4.80
N LYS A 165 -10.86 25.97 -6.13
CA LYS A 165 -11.38 27.10 -6.92
C LYS A 165 -12.87 27.32 -6.69
N GLU A 166 -13.64 26.25 -6.57
CA GLU A 166 -15.08 26.33 -6.32
C GLU A 166 -15.40 26.86 -4.92
N LYS A 167 -14.60 26.53 -3.91
CA LYS A 167 -14.79 27.04 -2.53
C LYS A 167 -14.39 28.51 -2.33
N ASN A 168 -13.57 29.08 -3.22
CA ASN A 168 -12.98 30.41 -3.06
C ASN A 168 -13.44 31.40 -4.15
N ASN A 169 -14.48 31.06 -4.89
CA ASN A 169 -15.15 31.91 -5.88
C ASN A 169 -16.60 32.14 -5.45
#